data_AF-A0A6J1CWG3-F1
#
_entry.id   AF-A0A6J1CWG3-F1
#
_cell.length_a   1.000
_cell.length_b   1.000
_cell.length_c   1.000
_cell.angle_alpha   90.00
_cell.angle_beta   90.00
_cell.angle_gamma   90.00
#
_symmetry.space_group_name_H-M   'P 1'
#
loop_
_entity.id
_entity.type
_entity.pdbx_description
1 polymer ?
#
loop_
_entity_poly.entity_id
_entity_poly.type
_entity_poly.pdbx_seq_one_letter_code
_entity_poly.pdbx_strand_id
1 'polypeptide(L)'
;MPPPPPGSRGPNVPPPPPPSVGRGKSSLGSTTQGRGRVATGAVSAPKRTTLKPLHWVKVTRAMQGSLWADSQKQENQSRAPEIDISELESLFSAASASDGSGSKGGGRRGSNIHKPEKVQLVDLRRAYNCEIMLSKIKIPLPDMINSVLALDSSALDIDQVENLIKFCPTREEMETLRSYTGDREMLGKCEQFFLELMKVPRIESKLRVFAFKITFSSQVNDLRYNLNTINDATREVKESAKLRQIMQTILTLGNALNQGTTRGSAIGFKLDSLLKLSDTRARNNKMTLMHYLCKLLSEKMPELLDFDKDLLHLEAACKIQLKALAEEMQAVSIYRS
;
A
#
# COMPACT_ATOMS: atom_id res chain seq x y z
N MET A 1 -13.45 14.72 -45.57
CA MET A 1 -12.64 15.16 -44.41
C MET A 1 -13.21 16.48 -43.90
N PRO A 2 -13.70 16.55 -42.65
CA PRO A 2 -14.13 17.81 -42.04
C PRO A 2 -12.94 18.54 -41.37
N PRO A 3 -13.01 19.86 -41.15
CA PRO A 3 -11.90 20.68 -40.66
C PRO A 3 -11.68 20.51 -39.14
N PRO A 4 -10.45 20.76 -38.63
CA PRO A 4 -10.14 20.66 -37.21
C PRO A 4 -10.67 21.87 -36.41
N PRO A 5 -11.08 21.70 -35.14
CA PRO A 5 -11.54 22.79 -34.28
C PRO A 5 -10.38 23.66 -33.76
N PRO A 6 -10.62 24.95 -33.42
CA PRO A 6 -9.59 25.92 -33.03
C PRO A 6 -9.04 25.66 -31.61
N GLY A 7 -7.72 25.80 -31.45
CA GLY A 7 -6.99 25.56 -30.20
C GLY A 7 -7.29 26.56 -29.09
N SER A 8 -7.58 26.05 -27.90
CA SER A 8 -7.70 26.81 -26.66
C SER A 8 -6.32 27.18 -26.11
N ARG A 9 -6.06 28.50 -26.01
CA ARG A 9 -4.88 29.09 -25.38
C ARG A 9 -4.89 28.81 -23.87
N GLY A 10 -3.88 28.11 -23.36
CA GLY A 10 -3.64 27.96 -21.91
C GLY A 10 -3.12 29.27 -21.28
N PRO A 11 -3.38 29.52 -20.00
CA PRO A 11 -2.87 30.69 -19.30
C PRO A 11 -1.37 30.58 -19.02
N ASN A 12 -0.65 31.62 -19.42
CA ASN A 12 0.80 31.81 -19.30
C ASN A 12 1.17 32.13 -17.84
N VAL A 13 1.98 31.31 -17.19
CA VAL A 13 2.46 31.54 -15.81
C VAL A 13 3.92 32.01 -15.85
N PRO A 14 4.30 33.14 -15.21
CA PRO A 14 5.66 33.64 -15.24
C PRO A 14 6.59 32.86 -14.29
N PRO A 15 7.91 32.78 -14.58
CA PRO A 15 8.87 32.09 -13.72
C PRO A 15 9.23 32.91 -12.46
N PRO A 16 9.58 32.25 -11.34
CA PRO A 16 10.00 32.92 -10.10
C PRO A 16 11.44 33.48 -10.18
N PRO A 17 11.74 34.60 -9.49
CA PRO A 17 13.04 35.26 -9.52
C PRO A 17 14.12 34.58 -8.64
N PRO A 18 15.42 34.77 -8.95
CA PRO A 18 16.54 34.15 -8.26
C PRO A 18 16.90 34.81 -6.90
N PRO A 19 17.54 34.09 -5.97
CA PRO A 19 17.93 34.60 -4.65
C PRO A 19 19.14 35.55 -4.74
N SER A 20 19.02 36.73 -4.13
CA SER A 20 20.07 37.74 -4.05
C SER A 20 21.11 37.42 -2.97
N VAL A 21 22.38 37.51 -3.39
CA VAL A 21 23.59 37.43 -2.58
C VAL A 21 23.99 38.84 -2.13
N GLY A 22 24.35 39.02 -0.86
CA GLY A 22 25.06 40.20 -0.35
C GLY A 22 25.34 40.08 1.15
N ARG A 23 26.56 39.71 1.56
CA ARG A 23 27.61 40.60 2.14
C ARG A 23 27.05 41.52 3.24
N GLY A 24 27.51 41.54 4.49
CA GLY A 24 28.80 41.17 5.06
C GLY A 24 29.33 42.36 5.91
N LYS A 25 30.02 42.03 7.01
CA LYS A 25 30.83 42.88 7.93
C LYS A 25 30.04 43.61 9.04
N SER A 26 30.23 43.32 10.33
CA SER A 26 31.42 43.36 11.23
C SER A 26 31.69 44.74 11.85
N SER A 27 31.38 44.83 13.15
CA SER A 27 32.19 45.38 14.27
C SER A 27 32.74 46.81 14.21
N LEU A 28 32.35 47.66 15.16
CA LEU A 28 33.11 48.08 16.36
C LEU A 28 32.54 49.41 16.92
N GLY A 29 32.51 49.54 18.25
CA GLY A 29 32.18 50.79 18.92
C GLY A 29 32.25 50.71 20.44
N SER A 30 33.46 50.86 20.97
CA SER A 30 33.84 51.24 22.36
C SER A 30 33.09 52.53 22.79
N THR A 31 32.84 52.94 24.04
CA THR A 31 33.70 53.03 25.24
C THR A 31 32.86 53.56 26.43
N THR A 32 33.08 52.99 27.62
CA THR A 32 33.17 53.62 28.98
C THR A 32 32.06 54.45 29.68
N GLN A 33 31.94 54.10 30.98
CA GLN A 33 31.67 54.88 32.21
C GLN A 33 30.26 54.84 32.85
N GLY A 34 30.24 54.49 34.15
CA GLY A 34 29.15 54.81 35.08
C GLY A 34 28.92 53.80 36.22
N ARG A 35 29.36 54.13 37.44
CA ARG A 35 29.20 53.42 38.72
C ARG A 35 27.73 53.37 39.20
N GLY A 36 27.33 52.28 39.87
CA GLY A 36 26.19 52.27 40.81
C GLY A 36 25.69 50.87 41.21
N ARG A 37 25.86 50.49 42.49
CA ARG A 37 25.31 49.25 43.12
C ARG A 37 23.78 49.34 43.22
N VAL A 38 23.04 48.25 42.99
CA VAL A 38 22.04 47.63 43.91
C VAL A 38 21.76 46.19 43.43
N ALA A 39 21.84 45.23 44.34
CA ALA A 39 21.36 43.86 44.14
C ALA A 39 19.84 43.79 44.39
N THR A 40 19.07 43.23 43.44
CA THR A 40 17.74 42.66 43.70
C THR A 40 17.53 41.44 42.79
N GLY A 41 16.79 40.46 43.31
CA GLY A 41 16.94 39.04 42.99
C GLY A 41 16.57 38.61 41.58
N ALA A 42 17.33 37.62 41.09
CA ALA A 42 16.94 36.83 39.94
C ALA A 42 15.67 36.03 40.30
N VAL A 43 14.53 36.49 39.80
CA VAL A 43 13.30 35.69 39.76
C VAL A 43 13.59 34.53 38.83
N SER A 44 13.72 33.33 39.40
CA SER A 44 13.83 32.09 38.66
C SER A 44 12.60 31.94 37.75
N ALA A 45 12.81 31.99 36.43
CA ALA A 45 11.78 31.58 35.48
C ALA A 45 11.38 30.12 35.80
N PRO A 46 10.08 29.79 35.85
CA PRO A 46 9.65 28.43 36.17
C PRO A 46 10.19 27.46 35.13
N LYS A 47 10.83 26.38 35.61
CA LYS A 47 11.29 25.26 34.77
C LYS A 47 10.05 24.63 34.12
N ARG A 48 9.80 24.94 32.84
CA ARG A 48 8.74 24.27 32.09
C ARG A 48 9.14 22.81 31.90
N THR A 49 8.25 21.90 32.28
CA THR A 49 8.44 20.47 32.03
C THR A 49 8.54 20.25 30.52
N THR A 50 9.51 19.46 30.07
CA THR A 50 9.67 19.19 28.64
C THR A 50 8.65 18.14 28.24
N LEU A 51 7.69 18.47 27.37
CA LEU A 51 6.69 17.53 26.87
C LEU A 51 7.28 16.58 25.80
N LYS A 52 6.72 15.38 25.70
CA LYS A 52 7.03 14.46 24.59
C LYS A 52 6.56 15.07 23.26
N PRO A 53 7.43 15.15 22.23
CA PRO A 53 7.09 15.79 20.98
C PRO A 53 6.07 14.96 20.17
N LEU A 54 5.08 15.64 19.59
CA LEU A 54 4.20 15.05 18.58
C LEU A 54 4.86 15.14 17.20
N HIS A 55 5.16 14.00 16.59
CA HIS A 55 5.83 13.92 15.28
C HIS A 55 4.87 14.10 14.09
N TRP A 56 4.14 15.22 14.05
CA TRP A 56 3.29 15.56 12.91
C TRP A 56 4.10 16.13 11.72
N VAL A 57 3.57 16.01 10.51
CA VAL A 57 4.08 16.73 9.35
C VAL A 57 3.32 18.06 9.25
N LYS A 58 4.04 19.17 9.43
CA LYS A 58 3.45 20.51 9.51
C LYS A 58 2.93 20.99 8.15
N VAL A 59 1.69 21.46 8.10
CA VAL A 59 1.17 22.29 7.00
C VAL A 59 1.58 23.75 7.25
N THR A 60 2.34 24.34 6.33
CA THR A 60 2.87 25.72 6.49
C THR A 60 1.94 26.80 5.96
N ARG A 61 0.96 26.44 5.12
CA ARG A 61 -0.06 27.36 4.57
C ARG A 61 -1.38 26.62 4.36
N ALA A 62 -2.48 27.18 4.87
CA ALA A 62 -3.82 26.69 4.57
C ALA A 62 -4.19 27.03 3.11
N MET A 63 -4.65 26.05 2.34
CA MET A 63 -5.15 26.28 0.97
C MET A 63 -6.65 26.63 1.02
N GLN A 64 -7.13 27.47 0.10
CA GLN A 64 -8.56 27.78 -0.01
C GLN A 64 -9.37 26.50 -0.24
N GLY A 65 -10.45 26.32 0.52
CA GLY A 65 -11.27 25.10 0.53
C GLY A 65 -10.71 23.94 1.37
N SER A 66 -9.58 24.13 2.06
CA SER A 66 -9.12 23.17 3.07
C SER A 66 -9.79 23.44 4.41
N LEU A 67 -9.96 22.38 5.21
CA LEU A 67 -10.49 22.48 6.58
C LEU A 67 -9.78 23.56 7.42
N TRP A 68 -8.47 23.73 7.22
CA TRP A 68 -7.65 24.72 7.91
C TRP A 68 -7.90 26.17 7.48
N ALA A 69 -8.43 26.40 6.28
CA ALA A 69 -8.77 27.73 5.78
C ALA A 69 -10.16 28.20 6.28
N ASP A 70 -11.05 27.26 6.57
CA ASP A 70 -12.40 27.54 7.07
C ASP A 70 -12.43 27.77 8.59
N SER A 71 -11.50 27.15 9.35
CA SER A 71 -11.37 27.33 10.80
C SER A 71 -11.06 28.76 11.27
N GLN A 72 -10.57 29.64 10.39
CA GLN A 72 -10.26 31.04 10.74
C GLN A 72 -11.40 32.03 10.45
N LYS A 73 -12.49 31.60 9.79
CA LYS A 73 -13.58 32.49 9.35
C LYS A 73 -14.93 32.26 10.06
N GLN A 74 -15.05 31.23 10.88
CA GLN A 74 -16.32 30.88 11.54
C GLN A 74 -16.33 31.38 13.00
N GLU A 75 -16.88 32.59 13.20
CA GLU A 75 -16.98 33.22 14.53
C GLU A 75 -18.02 32.56 15.47
N ASN A 76 -18.90 31.70 14.94
CA ASN A 76 -20.08 31.18 15.66
C ASN A 76 -20.16 29.63 15.76
N GLN A 77 -19.05 28.89 15.69
CA GLN A 77 -19.04 27.45 16.01
C GLN A 77 -18.07 27.14 17.16
N SER A 78 -18.41 26.10 17.93
CA SER A 78 -17.75 25.63 19.14
C SER A 78 -16.23 25.69 19.04
N ARG A 79 -15.61 26.62 19.78
CA ARG A 79 -14.14 26.66 19.92
C ARG A 79 -13.68 25.33 20.53
N ALA A 80 -12.48 24.89 20.14
CA ALA A 80 -11.83 23.75 20.76
C ALA A 80 -11.87 23.92 22.30
N PRO A 81 -12.08 22.83 23.06
CA PRO A 81 -12.12 22.90 24.52
C PRO A 81 -10.82 23.51 25.03
N GLU A 82 -10.92 24.30 26.10
CA GLU A 82 -9.76 24.84 26.78
C GLU A 82 -8.92 23.68 27.34
N ILE A 83 -7.63 23.66 27.00
CA ILE A 83 -6.72 22.57 27.38
C ILE A 83 -6.08 22.95 28.71
N ASP A 84 -6.26 22.12 29.73
CA ASP A 84 -5.50 22.25 30.97
C ASP A 84 -4.03 21.85 30.72
N ILE A 85 -3.19 22.88 30.62
CA ILE A 85 -1.75 22.72 30.36
C ILE A 85 -1.06 21.97 31.51
N SER A 86 -1.55 22.10 32.75
CA SER A 86 -0.94 21.46 33.92
C SER A 86 -1.20 19.95 33.90
N GLU A 87 -2.42 19.55 33.54
CA GLU A 87 -2.76 18.13 33.32
C GLU A 87 -1.95 17.56 32.14
N LEU A 88 -1.84 18.32 31.04
CA LEU A 88 -1.07 17.91 29.87
C LEU A 88 0.43 17.73 30.20
N GLU A 89 1.02 18.65 30.97
CA GLU A 89 2.40 18.59 31.48
C GLU A 89 2.63 17.39 32.39
N SER A 90 1.68 17.10 33.28
CA SER A 90 1.74 15.93 34.16
C SER A 90 1.72 14.62 33.36
N LEU A 91 0.79 14.47 32.42
CA LEU A 91 0.57 13.24 31.69
C LEU A 91 1.60 12.96 30.59
N PHE A 92 2.14 14.01 29.96
CA PHE A 92 2.98 13.89 28.75
C PHE A 92 4.39 14.46 28.89
N SER A 93 4.88 14.67 30.11
CA SER A 93 6.28 15.02 30.35
C SER A 93 7.24 13.94 29.83
N ALA A 94 8.37 14.38 29.29
CA ALA A 94 9.51 13.54 29.01
C ALA A 94 10.12 13.11 30.36
N ALA A 95 10.29 11.80 30.56
CA ALA A 95 10.82 11.27 31.81
C ALA A 95 12.16 11.92 32.13
N SER A 96 12.23 12.62 33.26
CA SER A 96 13.48 13.09 33.83
C SER A 96 14.15 11.90 34.53
N ALA A 97 15.47 11.77 34.44
CA ALA A 97 16.22 10.66 35.06
C ALA A 97 16.23 10.71 36.61
N SER A 98 15.35 11.49 37.24
CA SER A 98 15.29 11.69 38.70
C SER A 98 13.92 11.38 39.34
N ASP A 99 12.90 10.99 38.59
CA ASP A 99 11.58 10.67 39.19
C ASP A 99 11.49 9.19 39.58
N GLY A 100 12.13 8.88 40.72
CA GLY A 100 12.11 7.57 41.35
C GLY A 100 12.54 7.63 42.81
N SER A 101 11.81 8.40 43.64
CA SER A 101 12.05 8.50 45.08
C SER A 101 10.74 8.33 45.87
N GLY A 102 10.54 7.14 46.44
CA GLY A 102 9.48 6.85 47.43
C GLY A 102 8.98 5.39 47.43
N SER A 103 9.85 4.40 47.73
CA SER A 103 9.97 3.72 49.04
C SER A 103 9.16 2.41 49.19
N LYS A 104 9.81 1.25 48.96
CA LYS A 104 10.17 0.23 49.99
C LYS A 104 10.51 -1.13 49.36
N GLY A 105 11.69 -1.65 49.71
CA GLY A 105 11.91 -3.07 49.98
C GLY A 105 12.79 -3.85 49.00
N GLY A 106 13.93 -4.33 49.51
CA GLY A 106 14.58 -5.54 49.00
C GLY A 106 15.80 -5.30 48.13
N GLY A 107 16.98 -5.43 48.73
CA GLY A 107 18.25 -5.21 48.06
C GLY A 107 18.54 -6.14 46.89
N ARG A 108 19.28 -5.61 45.93
CA ARG A 108 20.43 -6.28 45.31
C ARG A 108 21.28 -5.21 44.65
N ARG A 109 22.53 -5.13 45.08
CA ARG A 109 23.62 -4.47 44.33
C ARG A 109 23.70 -5.16 42.96
N GLY A 110 22.95 -4.66 41.98
CA GLY A 110 23.22 -4.91 40.58
C GLY A 110 24.37 -3.99 40.18
N SER A 111 25.55 -4.58 40.02
CA SER A 111 26.68 -3.92 39.35
C SER A 111 26.18 -3.17 38.12
N ASN A 112 26.59 -1.92 38.00
CA ASN A 112 26.49 -1.14 36.78
C ASN A 112 27.29 -1.90 35.70
N ILE A 113 26.67 -2.89 35.06
CA ILE A 113 27.16 -3.45 33.81
C ILE A 113 26.90 -2.32 32.82
N HIS A 114 27.91 -1.47 32.65
CA HIS A 114 28.04 -0.65 31.47
C HIS A 114 28.00 -1.63 30.28
N LYS A 115 26.81 -1.93 29.79
CA LYS A 115 26.66 -2.40 28.42
C LYS A 115 27.32 -1.29 27.59
N PRO A 116 28.33 -1.61 26.76
CA PRO A 116 28.94 -0.60 25.92
C PRO A 116 27.81 0.11 25.18
N GLU A 117 27.77 1.43 25.32
CA GLU A 117 26.78 2.28 24.69
C GLU A 117 26.92 2.06 23.18
N LYS A 118 25.98 1.29 22.62
CA LYS A 118 26.04 0.96 21.20
C LYS A 118 25.76 2.22 20.41
N VAL A 119 26.64 2.50 19.46
CA VAL A 119 26.52 3.68 18.58
C VAL A 119 25.36 3.43 17.64
N GLN A 120 24.37 4.33 17.70
CA GLN A 120 23.17 4.28 16.89
C GLN A 120 23.20 5.39 15.85
N LEU A 121 23.22 5.00 14.58
CA LEU A 121 23.30 5.91 13.43
C LEU A 121 21.99 5.92 12.63
N VAL A 122 21.25 4.82 12.67
CA VAL A 122 19.94 4.67 12.04
C VAL A 122 18.84 5.12 13.02
N ASP A 123 17.79 5.74 12.49
CA ASP A 123 16.61 6.15 13.28
C ASP A 123 16.13 5.02 14.21
N LEU A 124 15.80 5.37 15.45
CA LEU A 124 15.49 4.39 16.49
C LEU A 124 14.33 3.47 16.12
N ARG A 125 13.28 4.03 15.49
CA ARG A 125 12.11 3.24 15.09
C ARG A 125 12.46 2.33 13.91
N ARG A 126 13.23 2.83 12.94
CA ARG A 126 13.72 2.03 11.80
C ARG A 126 14.61 0.88 12.28
N ALA A 127 15.59 1.17 13.13
CA ALA A 127 16.50 0.18 13.69
C ALA A 127 15.75 -0.90 14.49
N TYR A 128 14.81 -0.49 15.35
CA TYR A 128 13.99 -1.43 16.12
C TYR A 128 13.14 -2.35 15.23
N ASN A 129 12.48 -1.80 14.20
CA ASN A 129 11.72 -2.60 13.25
C ASN A 129 12.60 -3.57 12.45
N CYS A 130 13.82 -3.15 12.09
CA CYS A 130 14.80 -4.01 11.44
C CYS A 130 15.23 -5.15 12.36
N GLU A 131 15.50 -4.87 13.63
CA GLU A 131 15.86 -5.91 14.62
C GLU A 131 14.72 -6.91 14.85
N ILE A 132 13.47 -6.44 14.90
CA ILE A 132 12.30 -7.33 14.95
C ILE A 132 12.26 -8.24 13.72
N MET A 133 12.46 -7.69 12.53
CA MET A 133 12.50 -8.48 11.30
C MET A 133 13.63 -9.53 11.35
N LEU A 134 14.84 -9.13 11.74
CA LEU A 134 15.98 -10.04 11.87
C LEU A 134 15.73 -11.15 12.90
N SER A 135 14.96 -10.88 13.96
CA SER A 135 14.59 -11.91 14.94
C SER A 135 13.68 -13.02 14.37
N LYS A 136 12.97 -12.72 13.26
CA LYS A 136 12.14 -13.70 12.55
C LYS A 136 12.97 -14.56 11.61
N ILE A 137 14.13 -14.08 11.17
CA ILE A 137 15.07 -14.81 10.32
C ILE A 137 16.05 -15.55 11.23
N LYS A 138 15.81 -16.83 11.47
CA LYS A 138 16.64 -17.67 12.37
C LYS A 138 17.94 -18.16 11.68
N ILE A 139 18.56 -17.30 10.88
CA ILE A 139 19.75 -17.61 10.10
C ILE A 139 20.85 -16.64 10.55
N PRO A 140 22.06 -17.13 10.88
CA PRO A 140 23.19 -16.24 11.15
C PRO A 140 23.42 -15.28 9.99
N LEU A 141 23.78 -14.04 10.30
CA LEU A 141 23.96 -12.98 9.31
C LEU A 141 24.90 -13.37 8.14
N PRO A 142 26.07 -14.01 8.36
CA PRO A 142 26.93 -14.46 7.26
C PRO A 142 26.24 -15.50 6.34
N ASP A 143 25.53 -16.45 6.93
CA ASP A 143 24.85 -17.52 6.19
C ASP A 143 23.67 -16.98 5.38
N MET A 144 22.96 -15.98 5.91
CA MET A 144 21.91 -15.27 5.20
C MET A 144 22.47 -14.53 3.97
N ILE A 145 23.61 -13.84 4.10
CA ILE A 145 24.26 -13.16 2.97
C ILE A 145 24.68 -14.20 1.91
N ASN A 146 25.26 -15.32 2.33
CA ASN A 146 25.61 -16.41 1.41
C ASN A 146 24.38 -16.98 0.69
N SER A 147 23.27 -17.16 1.41
CA SER A 147 22.00 -17.63 0.83
C SER A 147 21.45 -16.65 -0.21
N VAL A 148 21.51 -15.34 0.06
CA VAL A 148 21.14 -14.30 -0.91
C VAL A 148 22.08 -14.28 -2.12
N LEU A 149 23.38 -14.48 -1.92
CA LEU A 149 24.35 -14.55 -3.02
C LEU A 149 24.13 -15.77 -3.92
N ALA A 150 23.77 -16.91 -3.31
CA ALA A 150 23.47 -18.17 -4.00
C ALA A 150 22.05 -18.24 -4.59
N LEU A 151 21.18 -17.27 -4.27
CA LEU A 151 19.75 -17.30 -4.62
C LEU A 151 19.07 -18.61 -4.15
N ASP A 152 19.44 -19.06 -2.95
CA ASP A 152 19.02 -20.34 -2.39
C ASP A 152 17.63 -20.25 -1.73
N SER A 153 16.63 -20.69 -2.49
CA SER A 153 15.23 -20.72 -2.07
C SER A 153 14.90 -21.82 -1.04
N SER A 154 15.86 -22.66 -0.66
CA SER A 154 15.69 -23.63 0.44
C SER A 154 16.01 -23.03 1.82
N ALA A 155 16.85 -21.99 1.84
CA ALA A 155 17.23 -21.29 3.06
C ALA A 155 16.34 -20.09 3.37
N LEU A 156 15.91 -19.35 2.33
CA LEU A 156 15.07 -18.15 2.46
C LEU A 156 13.77 -18.29 1.67
N ASP A 157 12.65 -18.13 2.36
CA ASP A 157 11.32 -18.09 1.72
C ASP A 157 10.98 -16.69 1.16
N ILE A 158 9.87 -16.60 0.42
CA ILE A 158 9.45 -15.34 -0.22
C ILE A 158 9.17 -14.23 0.80
N ASP A 159 8.55 -14.55 1.93
CA ASP A 159 8.21 -13.55 2.96
C ASP A 159 9.47 -12.97 3.60
N GLN A 160 10.47 -13.82 3.83
CA GLN A 160 11.78 -13.41 4.33
C GLN A 160 12.51 -12.53 3.31
N VAL A 161 12.52 -12.90 2.03
CA VAL A 161 13.16 -12.08 0.98
C VAL A 161 12.45 -10.72 0.83
N GLU A 162 11.13 -10.66 0.84
CA GLU A 162 10.37 -9.40 0.79
C GLU A 162 10.65 -8.51 2.01
N ASN A 163 10.78 -9.12 3.19
CA ASN A 163 11.22 -8.40 4.38
C ASN A 163 12.64 -7.86 4.23
N LEU A 164 13.57 -8.62 3.66
CA LEU A 164 14.93 -8.14 3.38
C LEU A 164 14.95 -6.98 2.37
N ILE A 165 14.08 -7.01 1.35
CA ILE A 165 13.91 -5.89 0.40
C ILE A 165 13.42 -4.65 1.15
N LYS A 166 12.38 -4.79 1.98
CA LYS A 166 11.79 -3.69 2.76
C LYS A 166 12.77 -3.02 3.74
N PHE A 167 13.73 -3.79 4.25
CA PHE A 167 14.76 -3.32 5.18
C PHE A 167 16.14 -3.19 4.52
N CYS A 168 16.23 -3.11 3.19
CA CYS A 168 17.47 -2.68 2.55
C CYS A 168 17.85 -1.26 3.02
N PRO A 169 19.15 -1.00 3.25
CA PRO A 169 19.60 0.32 3.68
C PRO A 169 19.35 1.35 2.57
N THR A 170 18.88 2.54 2.95
CA THR A 170 18.74 3.65 2.01
C THR A 170 20.10 4.19 1.60
N ARG A 171 20.13 5.02 0.56
CA ARG A 171 21.37 5.64 0.11
C ARG A 171 22.01 6.51 1.19
N GLU A 172 21.19 7.26 1.92
CA GLU A 172 21.60 8.13 3.01
C GLU A 172 22.15 7.32 4.20
N GLU A 173 21.49 6.20 4.55
CA GLU A 173 21.96 5.27 5.59
C GLU A 173 23.30 4.63 5.19
N MET A 174 23.46 4.23 3.93
CA MET A 174 24.73 3.70 3.40
C MET A 174 25.86 4.73 3.35
N GLU A 175 25.55 6.00 3.11
CA GLU A 175 26.54 7.09 3.13
C GLU A 175 26.96 7.41 4.56
N THR A 176 26.01 7.43 5.50
CA THR A 176 26.26 7.62 6.95
C THR A 176 27.13 6.50 7.52
N LEU A 177 26.85 5.24 7.16
CA LEU A 177 27.67 4.10 7.60
C LEU A 177 29.06 4.08 6.97
N ARG A 178 29.22 4.65 5.76
CA ARG A 178 30.53 4.79 5.10
C ARG A 178 31.39 5.88 5.72
N SER A 179 30.79 6.99 6.15
CA SER A 179 31.50 8.11 6.76
C SER A 179 31.81 7.91 8.25
N TYR A 180 31.23 6.87 8.88
CA TYR A 180 31.54 6.51 10.26
C TYR A 180 32.99 6.01 10.41
N THR A 181 33.79 6.75 11.17
CA THR A 181 35.21 6.48 11.44
C THR A 181 35.46 5.82 12.81
N GLY A 182 34.42 5.60 13.60
CA GLY A 182 34.54 4.92 14.90
C GLY A 182 34.61 3.40 14.77
N ASP A 183 34.58 2.72 15.91
CA ASP A 183 34.60 1.26 15.97
C ASP A 183 33.27 0.67 15.47
N ARG A 184 33.35 -0.08 14.37
CA ARG A 184 32.17 -0.71 13.74
C ARG A 184 31.57 -1.83 14.58
N GLU A 185 32.33 -2.41 15.51
CA GLU A 185 31.81 -3.44 16.42
C GLU A 185 30.86 -2.85 17.47
N MET A 186 31.01 -1.56 17.77
CA MET A 186 30.17 -0.82 18.72
C MET A 186 28.82 -0.41 18.12
N LEU A 187 28.59 -0.61 16.82
CA LEU A 187 27.33 -0.27 16.17
C LEU A 187 26.16 -1.16 16.62
N GLY A 188 24.94 -0.62 16.50
CA GLY A 188 23.69 -1.38 16.69
C GLY A 188 23.57 -2.59 15.76
N LYS A 189 22.66 -3.53 16.07
CA LYS A 189 22.51 -4.75 15.25
C LYS A 189 21.99 -4.43 13.84
N CYS A 190 21.13 -3.42 13.73
CA CYS A 190 20.64 -2.93 12.44
C CYS A 190 21.79 -2.42 11.56
N GLU A 191 22.67 -1.60 12.11
CA GLU A 191 23.83 -1.05 11.43
C GLU A 191 24.81 -2.16 11.03
N GLN A 192 25.05 -3.15 11.90
CA GLN A 192 25.87 -4.32 11.56
C GLN A 192 25.27 -5.12 10.39
N PHE A 193 23.95 -5.32 10.39
CA PHE A 193 23.24 -5.94 9.26
C PHE A 193 23.40 -5.14 7.96
N PHE A 194 23.26 -3.81 8.02
CA PHE A 194 23.44 -2.95 6.85
C PHE A 194 24.87 -3.01 6.31
N LEU A 195 25.88 -3.02 7.18
CA LEU A 195 27.28 -3.16 6.77
C LEU A 195 27.52 -4.48 6.00
N GLU A 196 26.87 -5.58 6.41
CA GLU A 196 26.95 -6.85 5.68
C GLU A 196 26.22 -6.81 4.34
N LEU A 197 25.01 -6.22 4.28
CA LEU A 197 24.30 -6.04 3.01
C LEU A 197 25.08 -5.18 2.02
N MET A 198 25.77 -4.14 2.51
CA MET A 198 26.59 -3.23 1.69
C MET A 198 27.78 -3.91 1.03
N LYS A 199 28.21 -5.08 1.52
CA LYS A 199 29.25 -5.90 0.84
C LYS A 199 28.72 -6.51 -0.46
N VAL A 200 27.40 -6.66 -0.59
CA VAL A 200 26.78 -7.21 -1.79
C VAL A 200 26.46 -6.09 -2.78
N PRO A 201 27.08 -6.08 -3.97
CA PRO A 201 26.80 -5.06 -4.97
C PRO A 201 25.35 -5.18 -5.46
N ARG A 202 24.64 -4.04 -5.52
CA ARG A 202 23.24 -3.95 -5.96
C ARG A 202 22.31 -4.90 -5.19
N ILE A 203 22.49 -4.98 -3.87
CA ILE A 203 21.75 -5.90 -2.98
C ILE A 203 20.23 -5.85 -3.18
N GLU A 204 19.65 -4.66 -3.25
CA GLU A 204 18.20 -4.51 -3.45
C GLU A 204 17.75 -5.16 -4.77
N SER A 205 18.46 -4.88 -5.88
CA SER A 205 18.18 -5.51 -7.17
C SER A 205 18.36 -7.03 -7.12
N LYS A 206 19.40 -7.52 -6.43
CA LYS A 206 19.64 -8.97 -6.28
C LYS A 206 18.53 -9.65 -5.48
N LEU A 207 18.05 -9.03 -4.40
CA LEU A 207 16.92 -9.54 -3.62
C LEU A 207 15.62 -9.53 -4.44
N ARG A 208 15.38 -8.51 -5.26
CA ARG A 208 14.22 -8.48 -6.18
C ARG A 208 14.29 -9.60 -7.23
N VAL A 209 15.47 -9.87 -7.79
CA VAL A 209 15.69 -11.02 -8.69
C VAL A 209 15.48 -12.33 -7.95
N PHE A 210 15.90 -12.42 -6.69
CA PHE A 210 15.71 -13.63 -5.89
C PHE A 210 14.22 -13.89 -5.60
N ALA A 211 13.48 -12.86 -5.15
CA ALA A 211 12.03 -12.93 -4.95
C ALA A 211 11.30 -13.36 -6.23
N PHE A 212 11.71 -12.80 -7.38
CA PHE A 212 11.20 -13.20 -8.68
C PHE A 212 11.51 -14.67 -8.99
N LYS A 213 12.75 -15.14 -8.80
CA LYS A 213 13.12 -16.55 -9.01
C LYS A 213 12.24 -17.50 -8.20
N ILE A 214 11.93 -17.15 -6.94
CA ILE A 214 11.08 -17.96 -6.07
C ILE A 214 9.64 -18.01 -6.61
N THR A 215 9.08 -16.87 -7.04
CA THR A 215 7.66 -16.77 -7.39
C THR A 215 7.35 -17.08 -8.86
N PHE A 216 8.34 -16.99 -9.75
CA PHE A 216 8.16 -17.07 -11.20
C PHE A 216 7.40 -18.31 -11.66
N SER A 217 7.80 -19.49 -11.18
CA SER A 217 7.16 -20.75 -11.59
C SER A 217 5.69 -20.81 -11.19
N SER A 218 5.33 -20.33 -9.99
CA SER A 218 3.94 -20.26 -9.55
C SER A 218 3.16 -19.28 -10.41
N GLN A 219 3.67 -18.06 -10.57
CA GLN A 219 3.01 -17.02 -11.37
C GLN A 219 2.75 -17.45 -12.81
N VAL A 220 3.71 -18.11 -13.47
CA VAL A 220 3.54 -18.63 -14.83
C VAL A 220 2.49 -19.74 -14.87
N ASN A 221 2.46 -20.62 -13.87
CA ASN A 221 1.47 -21.70 -13.80
C ASN A 221 0.06 -21.15 -13.57
N ASP A 222 -0.09 -20.19 -12.65
CA ASP A 222 -1.36 -19.52 -12.34
C ASP A 222 -1.88 -18.77 -13.57
N LEU A 223 -1.01 -18.02 -14.26
CA LEU A 223 -1.32 -17.33 -15.51
C LEU A 223 -1.77 -18.32 -16.60
N ARG A 224 -1.02 -19.42 -16.78
CA ARG A 224 -1.37 -20.47 -17.76
C ARG A 224 -2.72 -21.10 -17.44
N TYR A 225 -2.97 -21.42 -16.17
CA TYR A 225 -4.22 -22.01 -15.73
C TYR A 225 -5.41 -21.08 -16.03
N ASN A 226 -5.29 -19.81 -15.70
CA ASN A 226 -6.33 -18.81 -15.94
C ASN A 226 -6.61 -18.64 -17.45
N LEU A 227 -5.55 -18.55 -18.27
CA LEU A 227 -5.69 -18.43 -19.72
C LEU A 227 -6.35 -19.66 -20.35
N ASN A 228 -5.95 -20.86 -19.92
CA ASN A 228 -6.56 -22.11 -20.38
C ASN A 228 -8.03 -22.17 -19.99
N THR A 229 -8.36 -21.81 -18.74
CA THR A 229 -9.75 -21.77 -18.25
C THR A 229 -10.63 -20.84 -19.10
N ILE A 230 -10.14 -19.63 -19.44
CA ILE A 230 -10.86 -18.70 -20.33
C ILE A 230 -11.03 -19.29 -21.73
N ASN A 231 -9.96 -19.86 -22.30
CA ASN A 231 -9.98 -20.44 -23.63
C ASN A 231 -10.95 -21.63 -23.72
N ASP A 232 -10.93 -22.50 -22.72
CA ASP A 232 -11.80 -23.67 -22.61
C ASP A 232 -13.26 -23.24 -22.42
N ALA A 233 -13.55 -22.31 -21.51
CA ALA A 233 -14.90 -21.75 -21.35
C ALA A 233 -15.43 -21.09 -22.64
N THR A 234 -14.57 -20.37 -23.36
CA THR A 234 -14.95 -19.76 -24.65
C THR A 234 -15.26 -20.82 -25.70
N ARG A 235 -14.47 -21.89 -25.75
CA ARG A 235 -14.68 -23.02 -26.65
C ARG A 235 -15.98 -23.74 -26.33
N GLU A 236 -16.19 -24.09 -25.06
CA GLU A 236 -17.40 -24.74 -24.53
C GLU A 236 -18.68 -23.99 -24.91
N VAL A 237 -18.72 -22.66 -24.67
CA VAL A 237 -19.87 -21.82 -25.04
C VAL A 237 -20.09 -21.79 -26.56
N LYS A 238 -19.02 -21.75 -27.35
CA LYS A 238 -19.10 -21.68 -28.82
C LYS A 238 -19.56 -23.00 -29.44
N GLU A 239 -19.13 -24.12 -28.86
CA GLU A 239 -19.28 -25.46 -29.43
C GLU A 239 -20.47 -26.24 -28.85
N SER A 240 -21.00 -25.86 -27.68
CA SER A 240 -22.17 -26.55 -27.09
C SER A 240 -23.38 -26.49 -28.03
N ALA A 241 -23.72 -27.65 -28.59
CA ALA A 241 -24.91 -27.84 -29.40
C ALA A 241 -26.18 -27.65 -28.57
N LYS A 242 -26.15 -28.08 -27.31
CA LYS A 242 -27.29 -27.96 -26.39
C LYS A 242 -27.61 -26.49 -26.09
N LEU A 243 -26.59 -25.70 -25.76
CA LEU A 243 -26.75 -24.26 -25.53
C LEU A 243 -27.32 -23.56 -26.77
N ARG A 244 -26.83 -23.91 -27.97
CA ARG A 244 -27.33 -23.38 -29.24
C ARG A 244 -28.83 -23.67 -29.44
N GLN A 245 -29.27 -24.89 -29.15
CA GLN A 245 -30.67 -25.30 -29.30
C GLN A 245 -31.58 -24.63 -28.25
N ILE A 246 -31.10 -24.43 -27.02
CA ILE A 246 -31.80 -23.65 -25.99
C ILE A 246 -31.96 -22.20 -26.44
N MET A 247 -30.90 -21.56 -26.94
CA MET A 247 -30.94 -20.18 -27.46
C MET A 247 -31.92 -20.04 -28.62
N GLN A 248 -31.97 -21.01 -29.54
CA GLN A 248 -32.94 -21.04 -30.63
C GLN A 248 -34.38 -21.19 -30.13
N THR A 249 -34.60 -22.01 -29.10
CA THR A 249 -35.92 -22.17 -28.47
C THR A 249 -36.37 -20.86 -27.82
N ILE A 250 -35.48 -20.17 -27.12
CA ILE A 250 -35.73 -18.85 -26.54
C ILE A 250 -36.09 -17.83 -27.63
N LEU A 251 -35.37 -17.83 -28.75
CA LEU A 251 -35.65 -16.95 -29.88
C LEU A 251 -37.05 -17.19 -30.45
N THR A 252 -37.44 -18.45 -30.65
CA THR A 252 -38.77 -18.84 -31.13
C THR A 252 -39.87 -18.38 -30.17
N LEU A 253 -39.70 -18.62 -28.86
CA LEU A 253 -40.65 -18.15 -27.84
C LEU A 253 -40.74 -16.63 -27.81
N GLY A 254 -39.60 -15.94 -27.87
CA GLY A 254 -39.54 -14.48 -27.91
C GLY A 254 -40.24 -13.89 -29.13
N ASN A 255 -40.06 -14.48 -30.31
CA ASN A 255 -40.71 -14.05 -31.54
C ASN A 255 -42.22 -14.29 -31.52
N ALA A 256 -42.67 -15.42 -30.96
CA ALA A 256 -44.10 -15.71 -30.79
C ALA A 256 -44.77 -14.71 -29.83
N LEU A 257 -44.13 -14.40 -28.70
CA LEU A 257 -44.66 -13.45 -27.72
C LEU A 257 -44.68 -12.00 -28.25
N ASN A 258 -43.72 -11.63 -29.09
CA ASN A 258 -43.60 -10.29 -29.65
C ASN A 258 -44.25 -10.16 -31.04
N GLN A 259 -45.04 -11.13 -31.47
CA GLN A 259 -45.71 -11.11 -32.77
C GLN A 259 -46.59 -9.84 -32.91
N GLY A 260 -46.47 -9.17 -34.06
CA GLY A 260 -47.21 -7.92 -34.31
C GLY A 260 -46.64 -6.67 -33.64
N THR A 261 -45.49 -6.77 -32.96
CA THR A 261 -44.76 -5.63 -32.40
C THR A 261 -43.47 -5.37 -33.18
N THR A 262 -42.87 -4.19 -32.98
CA THR A 262 -41.53 -3.86 -33.51
C THR A 262 -40.40 -4.75 -32.97
N ARG A 263 -40.68 -5.56 -31.94
CA ARG A 263 -39.74 -6.48 -31.29
C ARG A 263 -39.86 -7.92 -31.79
N GLY A 264 -40.85 -8.22 -32.65
CA GLY A 264 -41.03 -9.53 -33.26
C GLY A 264 -40.08 -9.77 -34.43
N SER A 265 -40.11 -10.98 -35.00
CA SER A 265 -39.30 -11.38 -36.17
C SER A 265 -37.79 -11.12 -36.01
N ALA A 266 -37.27 -11.23 -34.78
CA ALA A 266 -35.86 -11.09 -34.50
C ALA A 266 -35.07 -12.29 -35.05
N ILE A 267 -33.86 -12.02 -35.54
CA ILE A 267 -32.89 -13.04 -36.00
C ILE A 267 -32.02 -13.54 -34.83
N GLY A 268 -31.94 -12.75 -33.74
CA GLY A 268 -31.19 -13.07 -32.53
C GLY A 268 -31.45 -12.06 -31.43
N PHE A 269 -30.84 -12.25 -30.26
CA PHE A 269 -30.99 -11.37 -29.11
C PHE A 269 -29.66 -11.20 -28.36
N LYS A 270 -29.51 -10.10 -27.61
CA LYS A 270 -28.37 -9.88 -26.71
C LYS A 270 -28.47 -10.80 -25.50
N LEU A 271 -27.35 -11.36 -25.04
CA LEU A 271 -27.29 -12.30 -23.90
C LEU A 271 -27.91 -11.75 -22.61
N ASP A 272 -27.79 -10.45 -22.34
CA ASP A 272 -28.44 -9.81 -21.18
C ASP A 272 -29.97 -9.98 -21.16
N SER A 273 -30.58 -10.28 -22.30
CA SER A 273 -32.02 -10.57 -22.40
C SER A 273 -32.42 -11.87 -21.71
N LEU A 274 -31.48 -12.79 -21.45
CA LEU A 274 -31.74 -14.04 -20.74
C LEU A 274 -32.30 -13.78 -19.33
N LEU A 275 -31.84 -12.72 -18.67
CA LEU A 275 -32.35 -12.33 -17.34
C LEU A 275 -33.86 -12.00 -17.38
N LYS A 276 -34.35 -11.50 -18.51
CA LYS A 276 -35.77 -11.11 -18.69
C LYS A 276 -36.73 -12.30 -18.79
N LEU A 277 -36.21 -13.51 -18.97
CA LEU A 277 -37.03 -14.72 -18.96
C LEU A 277 -37.67 -14.95 -17.57
N SER A 278 -36.97 -14.54 -16.52
CA SER A 278 -37.48 -14.59 -15.14
C SER A 278 -38.46 -13.46 -14.84
N ASP A 279 -38.36 -12.33 -15.53
CA ASP A 279 -39.23 -11.16 -15.34
C ASP A 279 -40.57 -11.30 -16.06
N THR A 280 -40.59 -11.98 -17.21
CA THR A 280 -41.79 -12.14 -18.04
C THR A 280 -42.72 -13.17 -17.41
N ARG A 281 -43.89 -12.73 -16.92
CA ARG A 281 -44.87 -13.59 -16.22
C ARG A 281 -46.05 -13.98 -17.11
N ALA A 282 -46.56 -15.18 -16.89
CA ALA A 282 -47.84 -15.62 -17.43
C ALA A 282 -49.00 -14.82 -16.82
N ARG A 283 -50.17 -14.84 -17.46
CA ARG A 283 -51.37 -14.09 -17.04
C ARG A 283 -51.74 -14.28 -15.56
N ASN A 284 -51.50 -15.47 -15.01
CA ASN A 284 -51.82 -15.83 -13.63
C ASN A 284 -50.74 -15.43 -12.61
N ASN A 285 -49.63 -14.82 -13.04
CA ASN A 285 -48.46 -14.44 -12.24
C ASN A 285 -47.73 -15.58 -11.48
N LYS A 286 -48.23 -16.82 -11.57
CA LYS A 286 -47.66 -18.00 -10.89
C LYS A 286 -46.48 -18.63 -11.63
N MET A 287 -46.29 -18.26 -12.89
CA MET A 287 -45.32 -18.89 -13.79
C MET A 287 -44.59 -17.82 -14.60
N THR A 288 -43.28 -17.96 -14.75
CA THR A 288 -42.46 -17.09 -15.61
C THR A 288 -42.17 -17.77 -16.94
N LEU A 289 -41.68 -17.01 -17.92
CA LEU A 289 -41.24 -17.57 -19.19
C LEU A 289 -40.08 -18.55 -19.01
N MET A 290 -39.23 -18.34 -17.99
CA MET A 290 -38.19 -19.31 -17.62
C MET A 290 -38.80 -20.65 -17.14
N HIS A 291 -39.83 -20.62 -16.28
CA HIS A 291 -40.54 -21.85 -15.89
C HIS A 291 -41.17 -22.56 -17.09
N TYR A 292 -41.74 -21.78 -18.03
CA TYR A 292 -42.29 -22.32 -19.27
C TYR A 292 -41.24 -22.99 -20.13
N LEU A 293 -40.07 -22.35 -20.28
CA LEU A 293 -38.95 -22.90 -21.01
C LEU A 293 -38.49 -24.22 -20.38
N CYS A 294 -38.28 -24.28 -19.06
CA CYS A 294 -37.90 -25.53 -18.38
C CYS A 294 -38.92 -26.64 -18.64
N LYS A 295 -40.22 -26.34 -18.51
CA LYS A 295 -41.29 -27.30 -18.79
C LYS A 295 -41.21 -27.80 -20.24
N LEU A 296 -41.12 -26.87 -21.20
CA LEU A 296 -41.05 -27.20 -22.64
C LEU A 296 -39.83 -28.08 -22.96
N LEU A 297 -38.66 -27.73 -22.43
CA LEU A 297 -37.44 -28.52 -22.59
C LEU A 297 -37.62 -29.92 -21.99
N SER A 298 -38.17 -30.03 -20.78
CA SER A 298 -38.39 -31.33 -20.13
C SER A 298 -39.35 -32.26 -20.88
N GLU A 299 -40.36 -31.70 -21.55
CA GLU A 299 -41.38 -32.47 -22.27
C GLU A 299 -40.95 -32.83 -23.70
N LYS A 300 -40.13 -32.00 -24.35
CA LYS A 300 -39.83 -32.11 -25.79
C LYS A 300 -38.38 -32.42 -26.12
N MET A 301 -37.44 -31.98 -25.29
CA MET A 301 -35.99 -32.05 -25.53
C MET A 301 -35.24 -32.26 -24.19
N PRO A 302 -35.52 -33.36 -23.45
CA PRO A 302 -34.95 -33.59 -22.12
C PRO A 302 -33.42 -33.70 -22.11
N GLU A 303 -32.81 -34.06 -23.24
CA GLU A 303 -31.35 -34.10 -23.45
C GLU A 303 -30.67 -32.73 -23.34
N LEU A 304 -31.44 -31.64 -23.36
CA LEU A 304 -30.93 -30.28 -23.18
C LEU A 304 -30.87 -29.86 -21.72
N LEU A 305 -31.49 -30.61 -20.81
CA LEU A 305 -31.57 -30.22 -19.39
C LEU A 305 -30.23 -30.28 -18.66
N ASP A 306 -29.24 -30.98 -19.21
CA ASP A 306 -27.88 -31.06 -18.67
C ASP A 306 -26.84 -30.35 -19.55
N PHE A 307 -27.26 -29.28 -20.24
CA PHE A 307 -26.37 -28.44 -21.04
C PHE A 307 -25.25 -27.78 -20.22
N ASP A 308 -25.45 -27.59 -18.92
CA ASP A 308 -24.46 -27.05 -17.98
C ASP A 308 -23.23 -27.96 -17.88
N LYS A 309 -23.38 -29.27 -18.11
CA LYS A 309 -22.25 -30.21 -18.19
C LYS A 309 -21.33 -29.97 -19.38
N ASP A 310 -21.81 -29.28 -20.42
CA ASP A 310 -20.96 -28.86 -21.54
C ASP A 310 -20.12 -27.62 -21.19
N LEU A 311 -20.38 -26.96 -20.05
CA LEU A 311 -19.84 -25.63 -19.68
C LEU A 311 -18.99 -25.69 -18.40
N LEU A 312 -18.09 -26.68 -18.33
CA LEU A 312 -17.31 -27.02 -17.14
C LEU A 312 -16.47 -25.85 -16.60
N HIS A 313 -15.87 -25.07 -17.50
CA HIS A 313 -14.95 -24.00 -17.12
C HIS A 313 -15.65 -22.64 -16.97
N LEU A 314 -16.93 -22.53 -17.32
CA LEU A 314 -17.63 -21.25 -17.37
C LEU A 314 -17.71 -20.57 -15.99
N GLU A 315 -17.98 -21.33 -14.92
CA GLU A 315 -18.06 -20.75 -13.57
C GLU A 315 -16.69 -20.23 -13.09
N ALA A 316 -15.62 -20.98 -13.35
CA ALA A 316 -14.27 -20.57 -13.01
C ALA A 316 -13.84 -19.35 -13.83
N ALA A 317 -14.13 -19.32 -15.13
CA ALA A 317 -13.82 -18.21 -16.02
C ALA A 317 -14.50 -16.90 -15.58
N CYS A 318 -15.75 -16.97 -15.09
CA CYS A 318 -16.48 -15.80 -14.57
C CYS A 318 -15.81 -15.13 -13.35
N LYS A 319 -14.95 -15.85 -12.62
CA LYS A 319 -14.24 -15.34 -11.44
C LYS A 319 -12.91 -14.68 -11.81
N ILE A 320 -12.43 -14.83 -13.05
CA ILE A 320 -11.14 -14.29 -13.49
C ILE A 320 -11.30 -12.82 -13.90
N GLN A 321 -10.46 -11.96 -13.32
CA GLN A 321 -10.42 -10.54 -13.67
C GLN A 321 -9.40 -10.30 -14.79
N LEU A 322 -9.88 -10.01 -16.00
CA LEU A 322 -9.03 -9.80 -17.17
C LEU A 322 -7.98 -8.69 -16.98
N LYS A 323 -8.32 -7.63 -16.22
CA LYS A 323 -7.39 -6.55 -15.92
C LYS A 323 -6.21 -7.04 -15.07
N ALA A 324 -6.49 -7.76 -13.98
CA ALA A 324 -5.45 -8.32 -13.12
C ALA A 324 -4.59 -9.33 -13.90
N LEU A 325 -5.20 -10.18 -14.72
CA LEU A 325 -4.49 -11.14 -15.56
C LEU A 325 -3.52 -10.47 -16.56
N ALA A 326 -3.93 -9.33 -17.13
CA ALA A 326 -3.08 -8.54 -18.03
C ALA A 326 -1.89 -7.90 -17.28
N GLU A 327 -2.12 -7.39 -16.07
CA GLU A 327 -1.07 -6.84 -15.19
C GLU A 327 -0.06 -7.92 -14.78
N GLU A 328 -0.53 -9.11 -14.42
CA GLU A 328 0.33 -10.27 -14.12
C GLU A 328 1.18 -10.68 -15.34
N MET A 329 0.57 -10.76 -16.52
CA MET A 329 1.29 -11.09 -17.76
C MET A 329 2.38 -10.07 -18.10
N GLN A 330 2.10 -8.77 -17.88
CA GLN A 330 3.09 -7.70 -18.04
C GLN A 330 4.21 -7.84 -17.02
N ALA A 331 3.88 -8.08 -15.75
CA ALA A 331 4.87 -8.26 -14.69
C ALA A 331 5.84 -9.39 -15.03
N VAL A 332 5.34 -10.54 -15.52
CA VAL A 332 6.18 -11.67 -15.95
C VAL A 332 7.02 -11.34 -17.20
N SER A 333 6.50 -10.50 -18.11
CA SER A 333 7.17 -10.15 -19.38
C SER A 333 8.26 -9.08 -19.24
N ILE A 334 8.12 -8.15 -18.29
CA ILE A 334 9.06 -7.03 -18.09
C ILE A 334 10.45 -7.52 -17.63
N TYR A 335 10.54 -8.67 -16.95
CA TYR A 335 11.81 -9.22 -16.49
C TYR A 335 12.62 -9.97 -17.59
N ARG A 336 12.16 -9.96 -18.85
CA ARG A 336 12.86 -10.58 -19.99
C ARG A 336 13.82 -9.64 -20.73
N SER A 337 13.85 -8.36 -20.38
CA SER A 337 14.64 -7.29 -21.01
C SER A 337 15.62 -6.64 -20.04
#